data_AF-D6X8V5-F1
#
_entry.id   AF-D6X8V5-F1
#
_cell.length_a   1.000
_cell.length_b   1.000
_cell.length_c   1.000
_cell.angle_alpha   90.00
_cell.angle_beta   90.00
_cell.angle_gamma   90.00
#
_symmetry.space_group_name_H-M   'P 1'
#
loop_
_entity.id
_entity.type
_entity.pdbx_description
1 polymer ?
#
loop_
_entity_poly.entity_id
_entity_poly.type
_entity_poly.pdbx_seq_one_letter_code
_entity_poly.pdbx_strand_id
1 'polypeptide(L)'
;MRLLTAAESAFMLVATEMNRAGLPWRADVHRAVLHELLGERYAGGGEPRRLAELADEVSAAFGRRVRPDLPADVVRAFAQAGIKVRSTRRWELEEIDHPAVKPLIEYKKLYRIWTAHGWSWLQDWVRDGRFRPGYLPGGSVSGRWTTNGGGALQIPKVIRRAVVADDGWRLVVADADQMEPRVLAAISRDPGLMEVAGHDGDLYTSLSDRAFSGDRDHAKIALLGAIYGQTSGDGLKNLAALRRRFPRAVAYVDDAAKAGEEGRLVRTWLGRTSPRAAGAGDDDEAGIPQEPVEAAPADGEFTPGYASTNARARGRFTRNFVVQGSAADWALLMLAALRQATAGMRAELVFFQHDEVIVHCPAEEARDVAEAIRSAGELAGRIAFGETPVRFPFTIAVVERYSDAK
;
A
#
# COMPACT_ATOMS: atom_id res chain seq x y z
N MET A 1 -2.22 -9.36 22.83
CA MET A 1 -3.62 -9.83 22.71
C MET A 1 -4.65 -8.85 23.26
N ARG A 2 -4.92 -8.71 24.57
CA ARG A 2 -6.03 -7.85 25.07
C ARG A 2 -6.12 -6.46 24.41
N LEU A 3 -5.01 -5.72 24.35
CA LEU A 3 -4.94 -4.42 23.66
C LEU A 3 -5.23 -4.52 22.15
N LEU A 4 -4.69 -5.53 21.46
CA LEU A 4 -4.96 -5.79 20.05
C LEU A 4 -6.44 -6.06 19.79
N THR A 5 -7.07 -6.88 20.61
CA THR A 5 -8.52 -7.19 20.51
C THR A 5 -9.36 -5.94 20.71
N ALA A 6 -9.01 -5.08 21.67
CA ALA A 6 -9.68 -3.79 21.87
C ALA A 6 -9.47 -2.84 20.67
N ALA A 7 -8.26 -2.81 20.10
CA ALA A 7 -7.93 -1.99 18.94
C ALA A 7 -8.67 -2.44 17.67
N GLU A 8 -8.78 -3.75 17.42
CA GLU A 8 -9.60 -4.31 16.31
C GLU A 8 -11.10 -4.04 16.52
N SER A 9 -11.58 -4.10 17.77
CA SER A 9 -12.98 -3.79 18.10
C SER A 9 -13.30 -2.30 17.87
N ALA A 10 -12.39 -1.41 18.27
CA ALA A 10 -12.48 0.01 17.96
C ALA A 10 -12.36 0.26 16.44
N PHE A 11 -11.53 -0.51 15.73
CA PHE A 11 -11.44 -0.44 14.27
C PHE A 11 -12.79 -0.76 13.62
N MET A 12 -13.43 -1.87 13.97
CA MET A 12 -14.73 -2.27 13.40
C MET A 12 -15.79 -1.16 13.50
N LEU A 13 -15.76 -0.38 14.59
CA LEU A 13 -16.61 0.80 14.76
C LEU A 13 -16.23 1.94 13.82
N VAL A 14 -14.95 2.34 13.74
CA VAL A 14 -14.46 3.35 12.79
C VAL A 14 -14.78 2.94 11.34
N ALA A 15 -14.63 1.67 10.98
CA ALA A 15 -14.95 1.14 9.65
C ALA A 15 -16.41 1.39 9.26
N THR A 16 -17.33 1.16 10.21
CA THR A 16 -18.77 1.36 10.05
C THR A 16 -19.10 2.85 9.97
N GLU A 17 -18.45 3.68 10.78
CA GLU A 17 -18.63 5.13 10.80
C GLU A 17 -18.12 5.79 9.51
N MET A 18 -16.94 5.40 9.01
CA MET A 18 -16.43 5.89 7.72
C MET A 18 -17.30 5.44 6.55
N ASN A 19 -17.92 4.25 6.60
CA ASN A 19 -18.87 3.82 5.58
C ASN A 19 -20.18 4.63 5.64
N ARG A 20 -20.66 4.99 6.85
CA ARG A 20 -21.83 5.86 7.07
C ARG A 20 -21.59 7.31 6.65
N ALA A 21 -20.45 7.89 6.98
CA ALA A 21 -20.06 9.24 6.54
C ALA A 21 -19.83 9.25 5.02
N GLY A 22 -18.88 8.43 4.57
CA GLY A 22 -18.42 8.33 3.19
C GLY A 22 -17.55 9.51 2.77
N LEU A 23 -16.59 9.27 1.87
CA LEU A 23 -15.71 10.32 1.36
C LEU A 23 -16.47 11.22 0.37
N PRO A 24 -16.55 12.55 0.57
CA PRO A 24 -17.20 13.48 -0.37
C PRO A 24 -16.72 13.32 -1.82
N TRP A 25 -17.66 13.10 -2.75
CA TRP A 25 -17.34 12.72 -4.13
C TRP A 25 -18.26 13.36 -5.18
N ARG A 26 -17.65 14.15 -6.08
CA ARG A 26 -18.27 14.80 -7.23
C ARG A 26 -18.27 13.90 -8.45
N ALA A 27 -19.37 13.14 -8.61
CA ALA A 27 -19.55 12.20 -9.72
C ALA A 27 -19.58 12.87 -11.10
N ASP A 28 -19.98 14.13 -11.17
CA ASP A 28 -19.89 15.01 -12.34
C ASP A 28 -18.42 15.30 -12.71
N VAL A 29 -17.60 15.72 -11.74
CA VAL A 29 -16.16 15.94 -11.94
C VAL A 29 -15.46 14.64 -12.32
N HIS A 30 -15.83 13.50 -11.73
CA HIS A 30 -15.26 12.21 -12.13
C HIS A 30 -15.57 11.87 -13.59
N ARG A 31 -16.81 12.05 -14.07
CA ARG A 31 -17.18 11.84 -15.48
C ARG A 31 -16.42 12.78 -16.41
N ALA A 32 -16.21 14.04 -16.02
CA ALA A 32 -15.41 14.99 -16.79
C ALA A 32 -13.94 14.53 -16.91
N VAL A 33 -13.31 14.08 -15.82
CA VAL A 33 -11.94 13.55 -15.83
C VAL A 33 -11.83 12.28 -16.69
N LEU A 34 -12.80 11.38 -16.64
CA LEU A 34 -12.80 10.18 -17.49
C LEU A 34 -12.94 10.55 -18.98
N HIS A 35 -13.77 11.55 -19.33
CA HIS A 35 -13.89 12.04 -20.70
C HIS A 35 -12.62 12.77 -21.18
N GLU A 36 -11.97 13.56 -20.31
CA GLU A 36 -10.70 14.25 -20.56
C GLU A 36 -9.56 13.25 -20.89
N LEU A 37 -9.52 12.11 -20.19
CA LEU A 37 -8.43 11.12 -20.30
C LEU A 37 -8.68 10.01 -21.32
N LEU A 38 -9.94 9.59 -21.51
CA LEU A 38 -10.31 8.40 -22.28
C LEU A 38 -11.09 8.73 -23.56
N GLY A 39 -11.56 9.98 -23.70
CA GLY A 39 -12.41 10.44 -24.79
C GLY A 39 -13.84 9.91 -24.72
N GLU A 40 -14.48 9.87 -25.88
CA GLU A 40 -15.86 9.41 -26.04
C GLU A 40 -16.01 7.92 -25.69
N ARG A 41 -17.13 7.58 -25.04
CA ARG A 41 -17.56 6.20 -24.77
C ARG A 41 -18.54 5.76 -25.84
N TYR A 42 -18.17 4.75 -26.64
CA TYR A 42 -19.09 4.15 -27.61
C TYR A 42 -20.30 3.50 -26.93
N ALA A 43 -21.47 3.62 -27.58
CA ALA A 43 -22.67 2.89 -27.17
C ALA A 43 -22.42 1.37 -27.21
N GLY A 44 -23.00 0.63 -26.26
CA GLY A 44 -22.79 -0.83 -26.14
C GLY A 44 -21.61 -1.26 -25.27
N GLY A 45 -20.77 -0.33 -24.78
CA GLY A 45 -19.75 -0.64 -23.76
C GLY A 45 -18.40 -1.12 -24.28
N GLY A 46 -18.05 -0.78 -25.53
CA GLY A 46 -16.70 -0.99 -26.07
C GLY A 46 -15.63 -0.15 -25.38
N GLU A 47 -14.38 -0.38 -25.79
CA GLU A 47 -13.20 0.35 -25.32
C GLU A 47 -13.31 1.86 -25.65
N PRO A 48 -13.02 2.78 -24.70
CA PRO A 48 -13.06 4.22 -24.93
C PRO A 48 -12.17 4.66 -26.09
N ARG A 49 -12.60 5.70 -26.80
CA ARG A 49 -11.98 6.16 -28.04
C ARG A 49 -10.45 6.32 -27.96
N ARG A 50 -9.91 6.95 -26.91
CA ARG A 50 -8.46 7.21 -26.82
C ARG A 50 -7.64 5.93 -26.64
N LEU A 51 -8.22 4.88 -26.05
CA LEU A 51 -7.56 3.58 -25.91
C LEU A 51 -7.54 2.81 -27.24
N ALA A 52 -8.62 2.85 -28.00
CA ALA A 52 -8.66 2.30 -29.37
C ALA A 52 -7.63 2.99 -30.28
N GLU A 53 -7.58 4.33 -30.28
CA GLU A 53 -6.56 5.10 -31.01
C GLU A 53 -5.13 4.67 -30.62
N LEU A 54 -4.85 4.49 -29.32
CA LEU A 54 -3.54 4.04 -28.84
C LEU A 54 -3.22 2.57 -29.20
N ALA A 55 -4.22 1.69 -29.30
CA ALA A 55 -4.03 0.31 -29.75
C ALA A 55 -3.71 0.24 -31.25
N ASP A 56 -4.29 1.14 -32.05
CA ASP A 56 -3.95 1.32 -33.46
C ASP A 56 -2.56 1.98 -33.63
N GLU A 57 -2.20 2.98 -32.82
CA GLU A 57 -0.83 3.55 -32.77
C GLU A 57 0.22 2.46 -32.47
N VAL A 58 -0.03 1.59 -31.47
CA VAL A 58 0.85 0.45 -31.15
C VAL A 58 0.90 -0.57 -32.30
N SER A 59 -0.24 -0.89 -32.91
CA SER A 59 -0.30 -1.87 -34.01
C SER A 59 0.42 -1.37 -35.26
N ALA A 60 0.23 -0.11 -35.65
CA ALA A 60 0.93 0.52 -36.76
C ALA A 60 2.45 0.53 -36.53
N ALA A 61 2.90 0.84 -35.31
CA ALA A 61 4.31 0.85 -34.93
C ALA A 61 4.97 -0.55 -34.91
N PHE A 62 4.20 -1.64 -34.90
CA PHE A 62 4.68 -3.02 -35.12
C PHE A 62 4.37 -3.55 -36.54
N GLY A 63 3.79 -2.74 -37.43
CA GLY A 63 3.37 -3.14 -38.78
C GLY A 63 2.25 -4.20 -38.82
N ARG A 64 1.54 -4.43 -37.71
CA ARG A 64 0.57 -5.52 -37.54
C ARG A 64 -0.33 -5.30 -36.33
N ARG A 65 -1.49 -5.95 -36.28
CA ARG A 65 -2.35 -5.94 -35.09
C ARG A 65 -1.64 -6.54 -33.85
N VAL A 66 -1.58 -5.77 -32.77
CA VAL A 66 -1.06 -6.19 -31.45
C VAL A 66 -2.05 -5.75 -30.38
N ARG A 67 -2.38 -6.63 -29.42
CA ARG A 67 -3.24 -6.31 -28.28
C ARG A 67 -2.44 -5.77 -27.08
N PRO A 68 -2.50 -4.46 -26.75
CA PRO A 68 -1.63 -3.89 -25.72
C PRO A 68 -2.08 -4.19 -24.28
N ASP A 69 -3.33 -4.62 -24.11
CA ASP A 69 -3.91 -5.18 -22.88
C ASP A 69 -3.26 -6.52 -22.47
N LEU A 70 -2.77 -7.31 -23.44
CA LEU A 70 -2.21 -8.65 -23.19
C LEU A 70 -0.68 -8.63 -23.14
N PRO A 71 -0.05 -8.81 -21.95
CA PRO A 71 1.41 -8.79 -21.82
C PRO A 71 2.13 -9.78 -22.73
N ALA A 72 1.55 -10.95 -22.96
CA ALA A 72 2.14 -11.99 -23.80
C ALA A 72 2.15 -11.63 -25.30
N ASP A 73 1.17 -10.86 -25.79
CA ASP A 73 1.15 -10.42 -27.18
C ASP A 73 2.18 -9.31 -27.44
N VAL A 74 2.29 -8.37 -26.49
CA VAL A 74 3.31 -7.32 -26.48
C VAL A 74 4.73 -7.90 -26.42
N VAL A 75 5.00 -8.86 -25.53
CA VAL A 75 6.31 -9.55 -25.46
C VAL A 75 6.64 -10.24 -26.79
N ARG A 76 5.65 -10.90 -27.40
CA ARG A 76 5.78 -11.54 -28.72
C ARG A 76 6.00 -10.54 -29.86
N ALA A 77 5.41 -9.34 -29.78
CA ALA A 77 5.62 -8.28 -30.76
C ALA A 77 7.06 -7.73 -30.71
N PHE A 78 7.56 -7.37 -29.53
CA PHE A 78 8.96 -6.98 -29.36
C PHE A 78 9.93 -8.10 -29.81
N ALA A 79 9.69 -9.35 -29.39
CA ALA A 79 10.56 -10.46 -29.78
C ALA A 79 10.64 -10.69 -31.31
N GLN A 80 9.55 -10.42 -32.04
CA GLN A 80 9.52 -10.51 -33.51
C GLN A 80 10.07 -9.26 -34.20
N ALA A 81 10.13 -8.12 -33.51
CA ALA A 81 10.94 -6.96 -33.88
C ALA A 81 12.44 -7.11 -33.49
N GLY A 82 12.87 -8.29 -33.03
CA GLY A 82 14.24 -8.58 -32.60
C GLY A 82 14.60 -8.12 -31.17
N ILE A 83 13.67 -7.52 -30.44
CA ILE A 83 13.88 -6.91 -29.12
C ILE A 83 13.45 -7.88 -28.01
N LYS A 84 14.40 -8.35 -27.20
CA LYS A 84 14.14 -9.34 -26.14
C LYS A 84 13.76 -8.70 -24.80
N VAL A 85 12.47 -8.53 -24.56
CA VAL A 85 11.90 -8.13 -23.25
C VAL A 85 11.58 -9.33 -22.36
N ARG A 86 11.72 -9.19 -21.04
CA ARG A 86 11.28 -10.22 -20.06
C ARG A 86 9.90 -9.93 -19.48
N SER A 87 9.49 -8.66 -19.46
CA SER A 87 8.19 -8.21 -18.99
C SER A 87 7.71 -7.00 -19.79
N THR A 88 6.50 -6.53 -19.48
CA THR A 88 5.96 -5.26 -20.01
C THR A 88 5.87 -4.20 -18.91
N ARG A 89 6.77 -4.25 -17.93
CA ARG A 89 6.88 -3.24 -16.85
C ARG A 89 7.44 -1.94 -17.44
N ARG A 90 6.95 -0.81 -16.93
CA ARG A 90 7.26 0.52 -17.48
C ARG A 90 8.78 0.76 -17.65
N TRP A 91 9.59 0.51 -16.61
CA TRP A 91 11.04 0.70 -16.66
C TRP A 91 11.74 -0.14 -17.75
N GLU A 92 11.35 -1.42 -17.93
CA GLU A 92 11.93 -2.29 -18.97
C GLU A 92 11.48 -1.89 -20.38
N LEU A 93 10.39 -1.15 -20.51
CA LEU A 93 9.93 -0.58 -21.78
C LEU A 93 10.56 0.79 -22.08
N GLU A 94 10.81 1.61 -21.05
CA GLU A 94 11.40 2.96 -21.21
C GLU A 94 12.88 2.94 -21.62
N GLU A 95 13.57 1.81 -21.40
CA GLU A 95 14.94 1.56 -21.88
C GLU A 95 15.00 1.18 -23.38
N ILE A 96 13.86 1.04 -24.07
CA ILE A 96 13.79 0.58 -25.47
C ILE A 96 13.54 1.73 -26.44
N ASP A 97 14.44 1.90 -27.40
CA ASP A 97 14.19 2.73 -28.58
C ASP A 97 13.35 1.96 -29.61
N HIS A 98 12.02 2.14 -29.55
CA HIS A 98 11.08 1.58 -30.52
C HIS A 98 9.79 2.42 -30.55
N PRO A 99 9.22 2.78 -31.72
CA PRO A 99 8.10 3.72 -31.83
C PRO A 99 6.84 3.30 -31.04
N ALA A 100 6.61 1.99 -30.88
CA ALA A 100 5.46 1.47 -30.12
C ALA A 100 5.54 1.71 -28.59
N VAL A 101 6.71 2.05 -28.03
CA VAL A 101 6.92 2.16 -26.56
C VAL A 101 6.08 3.27 -25.95
N LYS A 102 6.11 4.47 -26.55
CA LYS A 102 5.37 5.64 -26.05
C LYS A 102 3.84 5.41 -26.02
N PRO A 103 3.17 4.99 -27.11
CA PRO A 103 1.72 4.73 -27.06
C PRO A 103 1.38 3.52 -26.18
N LEU A 104 2.22 2.49 -26.11
CA LEU A 104 2.03 1.34 -25.22
C LEU A 104 2.04 1.73 -23.74
N ILE A 105 2.96 2.61 -23.31
CA ILE A 105 3.04 3.09 -21.92
C ILE A 105 1.80 3.92 -21.58
N GLU A 106 1.37 4.81 -22.48
CA GLU A 106 0.17 5.64 -22.26
C GLU A 106 -1.11 4.79 -22.28
N TYR A 107 -1.25 3.84 -23.21
CA TYR A 107 -2.34 2.87 -23.22
C TYR A 107 -2.44 2.16 -21.88
N LYS A 108 -1.34 1.58 -21.37
CA LYS A 108 -1.36 0.82 -20.12
C LYS A 108 -1.64 1.69 -18.89
N LYS A 109 -1.31 2.98 -18.94
CA LYS A 109 -1.68 3.99 -17.94
C LYS A 109 -3.18 4.26 -17.96
N LEU A 110 -3.76 4.54 -19.13
CA LEU A 110 -5.18 4.84 -19.31
C LEU A 110 -6.08 3.62 -19.12
N TYR A 111 -5.67 2.44 -19.60
CA TYR A 111 -6.40 1.18 -19.47
C TYR A 111 -6.59 0.80 -18.00
N ARG A 112 -5.60 1.04 -17.15
CA ARG A 112 -5.73 0.85 -15.69
C ARG A 112 -6.70 1.85 -15.05
N ILE A 113 -6.76 3.09 -15.54
CA ILE A 113 -7.74 4.08 -15.05
C ILE A 113 -9.16 3.65 -15.47
N TRP A 114 -9.34 3.26 -16.73
CA TRP A 114 -10.62 2.78 -17.26
C TRP A 114 -11.14 1.54 -16.52
N THR A 115 -10.28 0.54 -16.31
CA THR A 115 -10.68 -0.74 -15.68
C THR A 115 -10.84 -0.65 -14.16
N ALA A 116 -9.96 0.07 -13.45
CA ALA A 116 -10.01 0.13 -11.98
C ALA A 116 -10.83 1.30 -11.41
N HIS A 117 -11.03 2.38 -12.18
CA HIS A 117 -11.72 3.60 -11.72
C HIS A 117 -12.65 4.22 -12.78
N GLY A 118 -13.06 3.47 -13.80
CA GLY A 118 -13.94 3.97 -14.86
C GLY A 118 -15.41 4.13 -14.45
N TRP A 119 -16.28 4.21 -15.46
CA TRP A 119 -17.72 4.45 -15.26
C TRP A 119 -18.42 3.37 -14.41
N SER A 120 -18.04 2.09 -14.52
CA SER A 120 -18.55 1.02 -13.66
C SER A 120 -18.21 1.27 -12.21
N TRP A 121 -16.93 1.50 -11.89
CA TRP A 121 -16.48 1.84 -10.54
C TRP A 121 -17.24 3.04 -9.96
N LEU A 122 -17.49 4.07 -10.77
CA LEU A 122 -18.28 5.23 -10.34
C LEU A 122 -19.73 4.87 -10.00
N GLN A 123 -20.34 3.91 -10.68
CA GLN A 123 -21.70 3.43 -10.38
C GLN A 123 -21.73 2.49 -9.16
N ASP A 124 -20.73 1.63 -9.03
CA ASP A 124 -20.64 0.65 -7.93
C ASP A 124 -20.42 1.34 -6.58
N TRP A 125 -19.49 2.30 -6.52
CA TRP A 125 -18.91 2.81 -5.26
C TRP A 125 -19.36 4.22 -4.84
N VAL A 126 -19.97 5.01 -5.72
CA VAL A 126 -20.35 6.40 -5.42
C VAL A 126 -21.87 6.57 -5.44
N ARG A 127 -22.43 6.97 -4.30
CA ARG A 127 -23.88 7.11 -4.06
C ARG A 127 -24.11 8.33 -3.19
N ASP A 128 -25.16 9.10 -3.46
CA ASP A 128 -25.58 10.26 -2.64
C ASP A 128 -24.45 11.29 -2.40
N GLY A 129 -23.61 11.52 -3.41
CA GLY A 129 -22.46 12.43 -3.33
C GLY A 129 -21.29 11.91 -2.48
N ARG A 130 -21.25 10.62 -2.14
CA ARG A 130 -20.22 9.98 -1.30
C ARG A 130 -19.66 8.72 -1.94
N PHE A 131 -18.33 8.54 -1.85
CA PHE A 131 -17.66 7.26 -2.08
C PHE A 131 -17.74 6.42 -0.79
N ARG A 132 -18.27 5.20 -0.90
CA ARG A 132 -18.59 4.32 0.25
C ARG A 132 -17.94 2.94 0.12
N PRO A 133 -16.63 2.79 0.32
CA PRO A 133 -15.96 1.49 0.30
C PRO A 133 -16.43 0.61 1.47
N GLY A 134 -16.61 -0.68 1.21
CA GLY A 134 -16.86 -1.68 2.26
C GLY A 134 -15.55 -2.14 2.87
N TYR A 135 -15.13 -1.49 3.96
CA TYR A 135 -13.92 -1.84 4.69
C TYR A 135 -14.01 -3.24 5.33
N LEU A 136 -12.92 -4.00 5.24
CA LEU A 136 -12.77 -5.35 5.80
C LEU A 136 -11.64 -5.35 6.84
N PRO A 137 -11.95 -5.11 8.12
CA PRO A 137 -10.96 -5.09 9.21
C PRO A 137 -10.30 -6.45 9.38
N GLY A 138 -8.99 -6.48 9.63
CA GLY A 138 -8.23 -7.73 9.65
C GLY A 138 -8.20 -8.50 8.31
N GLY A 139 -8.73 -7.94 7.22
CA GLY A 139 -8.92 -8.61 5.93
C GLY A 139 -7.65 -8.97 5.15
N SER A 140 -6.46 -8.75 5.72
CA SER A 140 -5.21 -9.39 5.29
C SER A 140 -4.52 -10.02 6.49
N VAL A 141 -3.72 -11.07 6.23
CA VAL A 141 -2.99 -11.81 7.26
C VAL A 141 -2.11 -10.94 8.17
N SER A 142 -1.61 -9.81 7.66
CA SER A 142 -0.79 -8.86 8.43
C SER A 142 -1.59 -7.94 9.36
N GLY A 143 -2.92 -7.96 9.32
CA GLY A 143 -3.76 -6.99 10.04
C GLY A 143 -4.04 -5.70 9.27
N ARG A 144 -3.31 -5.43 8.17
CA ARG A 144 -3.76 -4.42 7.21
C ARG A 144 -5.15 -4.80 6.75
N TRP A 145 -6.09 -3.88 6.84
CA TRP A 145 -7.42 -4.08 6.29
C TRP A 145 -7.38 -4.20 4.77
N THR A 146 -8.48 -4.68 4.21
CA THR A 146 -8.77 -4.64 2.78
C THR A 146 -10.13 -3.96 2.58
N THR A 147 -10.63 -3.95 1.34
CA THR A 147 -12.05 -3.67 1.06
C THR A 147 -12.61 -4.78 0.19
N ASN A 148 -13.93 -4.87 0.13
CA ASN A 148 -14.56 -5.43 -1.07
C ASN A 148 -14.12 -4.61 -2.32
N GLY A 149 -14.11 -5.25 -3.49
CA GLY A 149 -13.77 -4.56 -4.75
C GLY A 149 -12.27 -4.34 -5.05
N GLY A 150 -11.35 -5.00 -4.33
CA GLY A 150 -10.01 -5.35 -4.87
C GLY A 150 -9.12 -4.22 -5.42
N GLY A 151 -9.30 -2.97 -4.99
CA GLY A 151 -8.56 -1.82 -5.52
C GLY A 151 -9.21 -0.46 -5.29
N ALA A 152 -10.48 -0.41 -4.88
CA ALA A 152 -11.27 0.83 -4.81
C ALA A 152 -10.64 1.97 -3.98
N LEU A 153 -9.82 1.66 -2.96
CA LEU A 153 -9.11 2.69 -2.18
C LEU A 153 -7.92 3.36 -2.91
N GLN A 154 -7.33 2.76 -3.95
CA GLN A 154 -6.09 3.26 -4.57
C GLN A 154 -6.34 4.43 -5.55
N ILE A 155 -7.05 5.48 -5.09
CA ILE A 155 -7.54 6.60 -5.90
C ILE A 155 -6.36 7.32 -6.60
N PRO A 156 -6.23 7.21 -7.94
CA PRO A 156 -5.11 7.81 -8.68
C PRO A 156 -5.17 9.35 -8.62
N LYS A 157 -4.02 10.04 -8.59
CA LYS A 157 -3.97 11.51 -8.42
C LYS A 157 -4.87 12.30 -9.40
N VAL A 158 -5.03 11.83 -10.64
CA VAL A 158 -5.96 12.45 -11.61
C VAL A 158 -7.44 12.30 -11.21
N ILE A 159 -7.82 11.19 -10.58
CA ILE A 159 -9.18 10.92 -10.08
C ILE A 159 -9.42 11.64 -8.75
N ARG A 160 -8.38 11.92 -7.95
CA ARG A 160 -8.49 12.70 -6.69
C ARG A 160 -9.13 14.09 -6.89
N ARG A 161 -9.13 14.63 -8.13
CA ARG A 161 -9.90 15.83 -8.53
C ARG A 161 -11.40 15.75 -8.22
N ALA A 162 -11.97 14.54 -8.21
CA ALA A 162 -13.38 14.30 -7.91
C ALA A 162 -13.69 14.19 -6.41
N VAL A 163 -12.69 14.10 -5.54
CA VAL A 163 -12.86 14.14 -4.09
C VAL A 163 -12.78 15.60 -3.64
N VAL A 164 -13.93 16.15 -3.29
CA VAL A 164 -14.14 17.59 -3.01
C VAL A 164 -14.99 17.73 -1.77
N ALA A 165 -14.55 18.53 -0.79
CA ALA A 165 -15.31 18.82 0.42
C ALA A 165 -16.68 19.46 0.12
N ASP A 166 -17.63 19.27 1.02
CA ASP A 166 -18.89 20.03 1.03
C ASP A 166 -18.65 21.54 1.25
N ASP A 167 -19.63 22.37 0.87
CA ASP A 167 -19.52 23.83 0.96
C ASP A 167 -19.32 24.30 2.42
N GLY A 168 -18.24 25.05 2.66
CA GLY A 168 -17.81 25.49 4.00
C GLY A 168 -16.99 24.46 4.79
N TRP A 169 -16.73 23.27 4.24
CA TRP A 169 -15.93 22.22 4.86
C TRP A 169 -14.54 22.11 4.23
N ARG A 170 -13.69 21.26 4.81
CA ARG A 170 -12.32 20.95 4.40
C ARG A 170 -12.05 19.45 4.54
N LEU A 171 -11.11 18.96 3.74
CA LEU A 171 -10.47 17.67 3.93
C LEU A 171 -9.15 17.90 4.65
N VAL A 172 -9.01 17.37 5.86
CA VAL A 172 -7.72 17.26 6.56
C VAL A 172 -7.14 15.91 6.19
N VAL A 173 -6.19 15.94 5.25
CA VAL A 173 -5.50 14.76 4.69
C VAL A 173 -4.18 14.61 5.43
N ALA A 174 -3.95 13.48 6.09
CA ALA A 174 -2.77 13.23 6.89
C ALA A 174 -2.14 11.86 6.55
N ASP A 175 -0.81 11.83 6.45
CA ASP A 175 -0.03 10.69 5.97
C ASP A 175 1.17 10.46 6.89
N ALA A 176 1.32 9.24 7.43
CA ALA A 176 2.29 8.93 8.48
C ALA A 176 3.73 8.76 7.94
N ASP A 177 4.58 9.74 8.22
CA ASP A 177 5.88 9.92 7.55
C ASP A 177 6.85 8.76 7.82
N GLN A 178 7.15 7.94 6.81
CA GLN A 178 8.08 6.79 6.90
C GLN A 178 7.68 5.76 7.99
N MET A 179 6.38 5.44 8.06
CA MET A 179 5.76 4.60 9.09
C MET A 179 6.49 3.27 9.38
N GLU A 180 6.75 2.42 8.37
CA GLU A 180 7.39 1.10 8.58
C GLU A 180 8.81 1.20 9.19
N PRO A 181 9.74 2.04 8.69
CA PRO A 181 10.99 2.37 9.36
C PRO A 181 10.87 2.78 10.84
N ARG A 182 9.91 3.65 11.19
CA ARG A 182 9.71 4.14 12.56
C ARG A 182 9.20 3.01 13.48
N VAL A 183 8.32 2.15 12.97
CA VAL A 183 7.91 0.92 13.67
C VAL A 183 9.08 -0.04 13.87
N LEU A 184 9.95 -0.26 12.87
CA LEU A 184 11.14 -1.10 13.04
C LEU A 184 12.06 -0.56 14.15
N ALA A 185 12.23 0.75 14.25
CA ALA A 185 12.97 1.40 15.34
C ALA A 185 12.36 1.04 16.72
N ALA A 186 11.04 1.19 16.85
CA ALA A 186 10.33 0.96 18.11
C ALA A 186 10.26 -0.53 18.53
N ILE A 187 10.09 -1.48 17.60
CA ILE A 187 9.94 -2.91 17.94
C ILE A 187 11.27 -3.63 18.13
N SER A 188 12.34 -3.23 17.42
CA SER A 188 13.69 -3.81 17.62
C SER A 188 14.42 -3.25 18.83
N ARG A 189 14.02 -2.04 19.26
CA ARG A 189 14.70 -1.21 20.26
C ARG A 189 16.19 -1.01 19.97
N ASP A 190 16.53 -0.84 18.70
CA ASP A 190 17.90 -0.49 18.28
C ASP A 190 18.21 0.97 18.63
N PRO A 191 19.20 1.27 19.51
CA PRO A 191 19.44 2.63 19.95
C PRO A 191 19.79 3.59 18.80
N GLY A 192 20.50 3.13 17.77
CA GLY A 192 20.87 3.96 16.64
C GLY A 192 19.69 4.25 15.73
N LEU A 193 18.82 3.26 15.48
CA LEU A 193 17.64 3.49 14.65
C LEU A 193 16.56 4.28 15.40
N MET A 194 16.44 4.08 16.72
CA MET A 194 15.61 4.90 17.60
C MET A 194 16.07 6.35 17.69
N GLU A 195 17.39 6.59 17.74
CA GLU A 195 17.97 7.93 17.67
C GLU A 195 17.60 8.61 16.34
N VAL A 196 17.84 7.95 15.20
CA VAL A 196 17.51 8.49 13.88
C VAL A 196 16.00 8.75 13.72
N ALA A 197 15.15 7.82 14.17
CA ALA A 197 13.69 7.98 14.12
C ALA A 197 13.11 8.92 15.19
N GLY A 198 13.94 9.39 16.13
CA GLY A 198 13.56 10.39 17.14
C GLY A 198 13.88 11.83 16.76
N HIS A 199 14.63 12.06 15.68
CA HIS A 199 14.92 13.40 15.17
C HIS A 199 13.75 13.96 14.35
N ASP A 200 13.70 15.29 14.30
CA ASP A 200 12.73 16.05 13.52
C ASP A 200 13.09 16.05 12.04
N GLY A 201 12.08 15.93 11.17
CA GLY A 201 12.23 15.90 9.72
C GLY A 201 12.20 14.48 9.10
N ASP A 202 12.69 14.40 7.86
CA ASP A 202 12.67 13.19 7.04
C ASP A 202 13.70 12.14 7.53
N LEU A 203 13.20 10.95 7.85
CA LEU A 203 14.00 9.86 8.41
C LEU A 203 15.14 9.43 7.47
N TYR A 204 14.96 9.51 6.16
CA TYR A 204 16.00 9.10 5.20
C TYR A 204 17.10 10.15 5.07
N THR A 205 16.78 11.44 5.19
CA THR A 205 17.78 12.51 5.30
C THR A 205 18.60 12.34 6.58
N SER A 206 17.96 12.26 7.74
CA SER A 206 18.67 12.06 9.02
C SER A 206 19.48 10.76 9.08
N LEU A 207 19.01 9.70 8.39
CA LEU A 207 19.78 8.47 8.19
C LEU A 207 20.99 8.70 7.29
N SER A 208 20.84 9.45 6.21
CA SER A 208 21.88 9.64 5.21
C SER A 208 23.06 10.45 5.72
N ASP A 209 22.79 11.59 6.36
CA ASP A 209 23.82 12.46 6.97
C ASP A 209 24.68 11.69 7.99
N ARG A 210 24.12 10.62 8.58
CA ARG A 210 24.73 9.81 9.66
C ARG A 210 25.30 8.46 9.20
N ALA A 211 25.03 8.01 7.98
CA ALA A 211 25.38 6.65 7.54
C ALA A 211 25.63 6.46 6.03
N PHE A 212 25.22 7.38 5.15
CA PHE A 212 25.30 7.25 3.69
C PHE A 212 25.82 8.51 2.98
N SER A 213 26.64 9.30 3.67
CA SER A 213 27.39 10.44 3.10
C SER A 213 26.53 11.51 2.42
N GLY A 214 25.26 11.66 2.80
CA GLY A 214 24.33 12.64 2.26
C GLY A 214 23.50 12.17 1.06
N ASP A 215 23.71 10.97 0.52
CA ASP A 215 22.78 10.37 -0.46
C ASP A 215 21.53 9.83 0.22
N ARG A 216 20.42 10.58 0.14
CA ARG A 216 19.13 10.23 0.74
C ARG A 216 18.47 9.03 0.08
N ASP A 217 18.54 8.90 -1.24
CA ASP A 217 17.82 7.84 -1.95
C ASP A 217 18.57 6.51 -1.84
N HIS A 218 19.90 6.52 -1.76
CA HIS A 218 20.70 5.37 -1.36
C HIS A 218 20.36 4.93 0.08
N ALA A 219 20.26 5.87 1.02
CA ALA A 219 19.85 5.58 2.41
C ALA A 219 18.44 4.93 2.49
N LYS A 220 17.50 5.43 1.69
CA LYS A 220 16.15 4.88 1.54
C LYS A 220 16.15 3.47 0.94
N ILE A 221 16.86 3.27 -0.18
CA ILE A 221 16.99 1.95 -0.84
C ILE A 221 17.64 0.94 0.11
N ALA A 222 18.69 1.35 0.84
CA ALA A 222 19.34 0.53 1.83
C ALA A 222 18.37 0.06 2.93
N LEU A 223 17.66 1.01 3.58
CA LEU A 223 16.78 0.67 4.70
C LEU A 223 15.57 -0.16 4.27
N LEU A 224 14.95 0.17 3.14
CA LEU A 224 13.83 -0.62 2.60
C LEU A 224 14.30 -2.01 2.13
N GLY A 225 15.51 -2.12 1.57
CA GLY A 225 16.13 -3.41 1.23
C GLY A 225 16.36 -4.29 2.46
N ALA A 226 16.78 -3.71 3.59
CA ALA A 226 16.94 -4.41 4.85
C ALA A 226 15.59 -4.80 5.50
N ILE A 227 14.56 -3.95 5.41
CA ILE A 227 13.20 -4.28 5.87
C ILE A 227 12.63 -5.45 5.04
N TYR A 228 12.66 -5.35 3.70
CA TYR A 228 11.97 -6.30 2.81
C TYR A 228 12.80 -7.50 2.33
N GLY A 229 14.07 -7.59 2.73
CA GLY A 229 14.95 -8.71 2.39
C GLY A 229 15.35 -8.75 0.91
N GLN A 230 15.66 -7.61 0.32
CA GLN A 230 16.26 -7.54 -1.03
C GLN A 230 17.77 -7.84 -0.93
N THR A 231 18.19 -8.98 -1.47
CA THR A 231 19.55 -9.55 -1.30
C THR A 231 20.39 -9.56 -2.59
N SER A 232 19.99 -8.78 -3.60
CA SER A 232 20.65 -8.70 -4.91
C SER A 232 21.43 -7.40 -5.12
N GLY A 233 22.60 -7.47 -5.76
CA GLY A 233 23.41 -6.30 -6.10
C GLY A 233 23.93 -5.53 -4.89
N ASP A 234 23.97 -4.20 -4.98
CA ASP A 234 24.46 -3.32 -3.90
C ASP A 234 23.64 -3.40 -2.60
N GLY A 235 22.44 -4.00 -2.64
CA GLY A 235 21.67 -4.38 -1.45
C GLY A 235 22.49 -5.16 -0.41
N LEU A 236 23.45 -6.00 -0.84
CA LEU A 236 24.34 -6.73 0.08
C LEU A 236 25.34 -5.82 0.80
N LYS A 237 25.93 -4.84 0.10
CA LYS A 237 26.83 -3.84 0.71
C LYS A 237 26.06 -2.98 1.71
N ASN A 238 24.87 -2.57 1.31
CA ASN A 238 23.96 -1.75 2.11
C ASN A 238 23.48 -2.48 3.37
N LEU A 239 23.15 -3.77 3.26
CA LEU A 239 22.79 -4.61 4.41
C LEU A 239 23.97 -4.78 5.38
N ALA A 240 25.21 -4.91 4.90
CA ALA A 240 26.39 -4.98 5.76
C ALA A 240 26.64 -3.67 6.54
N ALA A 241 26.46 -2.51 5.88
CA ALA A 241 26.55 -1.20 6.54
C ALA A 241 25.45 -1.02 7.60
N LEU A 242 24.21 -1.39 7.28
CA LEU A 242 23.08 -1.33 8.22
C LEU A 242 23.24 -2.32 9.39
N ARG A 243 23.71 -3.54 9.15
CA ARG A 243 23.97 -4.52 10.22
C ARG A 243 25.05 -4.04 11.20
N ARG A 244 26.01 -3.23 10.74
CA ARG A 244 27.00 -2.59 11.62
C ARG A 244 26.44 -1.40 12.40
N ARG A 245 25.53 -0.61 11.81
CA ARG A 245 25.01 0.63 12.45
C ARG A 245 23.76 0.41 13.32
N PHE A 246 22.91 -0.54 12.94
CA PHE A 246 21.65 -0.91 13.60
C PHE A 246 21.56 -2.44 13.80
N PRO A 247 22.48 -3.05 14.57
CA PRO A 247 22.58 -4.50 14.69
C PRO A 247 21.31 -5.15 15.25
N ARG A 248 20.56 -4.49 16.14
CA ARG A 248 19.32 -5.02 16.71
C ARG A 248 18.17 -4.92 15.72
N ALA A 249 18.11 -3.85 14.92
CA ALA A 249 17.09 -3.69 13.89
C ALA A 249 17.23 -4.77 12.81
N VAL A 250 18.46 -5.03 12.36
CA VAL A 250 18.73 -6.08 11.36
C VAL A 250 18.53 -7.48 11.96
N ALA A 251 19.00 -7.74 13.19
CA ALA A 251 18.76 -9.01 13.87
C ALA A 251 17.26 -9.31 14.03
N TYR A 252 16.44 -8.35 14.45
CA TYR A 252 15.00 -8.54 14.65
C TYR A 252 14.28 -9.05 13.38
N VAL A 253 14.59 -8.49 12.22
CA VAL A 253 14.00 -8.92 10.94
C VAL A 253 14.64 -10.20 10.37
N ASP A 254 15.92 -10.44 10.63
CA ASP A 254 16.62 -11.66 10.23
C ASP A 254 16.18 -12.88 11.07
N ASP A 255 15.94 -12.72 12.38
CA ASP A 255 15.40 -13.75 13.26
C ASP A 255 13.95 -14.09 12.89
N ALA A 256 13.15 -13.10 12.49
CA ALA A 256 11.82 -13.32 11.95
C ALA A 256 11.86 -14.07 10.60
N ALA A 257 12.84 -13.76 9.73
CA ALA A 257 13.04 -14.48 8.47
C ALA A 257 13.44 -15.94 8.72
N LYS A 258 14.45 -16.17 9.57
CA LYS A 258 14.92 -17.50 9.98
C LYS A 258 13.79 -18.32 10.61
N ALA A 259 12.96 -17.71 11.46
CA ALA A 259 11.78 -18.38 12.02
C ALA A 259 10.82 -18.86 10.93
N GLY A 260 10.58 -18.06 9.88
CA GLY A 260 9.77 -18.47 8.75
C GLY A 260 10.41 -19.61 7.94
N GLU A 261 11.71 -19.53 7.67
CA GLU A 261 12.47 -20.58 6.97
C GLU A 261 12.47 -21.92 7.73
N GLU A 262 12.47 -21.88 9.06
CA GLU A 262 12.30 -23.03 9.96
C GLU A 262 10.82 -23.45 10.15
N GLY A 263 9.88 -22.89 9.38
CA GLY A 263 8.45 -23.20 9.45
C GLY A 263 7.71 -22.65 10.68
N ARG A 264 8.41 -21.97 11.59
CA ARG A 264 7.86 -21.41 12.83
C ARG A 264 6.93 -20.22 12.54
N LEU A 265 6.08 -19.92 13.52
CA LEU A 265 5.21 -18.74 13.49
C LEU A 265 5.90 -17.54 14.15
N VAL A 266 5.70 -16.36 13.58
CA VAL A 266 6.15 -15.07 14.13
C VAL A 266 4.94 -14.28 14.64
N ARG A 267 5.19 -13.22 15.42
CA ARG A 267 4.14 -12.34 15.96
C ARG A 267 4.48 -10.87 15.74
N THR A 268 3.47 -10.04 15.54
CA THR A 268 3.57 -8.58 15.66
C THR A 268 3.80 -8.18 17.12
N TRP A 269 4.16 -6.92 17.33
CA TRP A 269 4.39 -6.35 18.66
C TRP A 269 3.18 -6.48 19.61
N LEU A 270 1.93 -6.34 19.12
CA LEU A 270 0.74 -6.53 19.96
C LEU A 270 0.25 -7.99 20.03
N GLY A 271 0.89 -8.90 19.28
CA GLY A 271 0.74 -10.35 19.39
C GLY A 271 0.01 -11.05 18.24
N ARG A 272 -0.37 -10.35 17.17
CA ARG A 272 -1.00 -10.96 15.98
C ARG A 272 -0.05 -12.03 15.42
N THR A 273 -0.51 -13.26 15.31
CA THR A 273 0.33 -14.39 14.92
C THR A 273 0.24 -14.62 13.40
N SER A 274 1.38 -14.88 12.75
CA SER A 274 1.41 -15.20 11.33
C SER A 274 0.64 -16.51 11.03
N PRO A 275 -0.04 -16.63 9.88
CA PRO A 275 -0.62 -17.90 9.46
C PRO A 275 0.46 -18.98 9.33
N ARG A 276 0.06 -20.26 9.34
CA ARG A 276 0.96 -21.38 8.96
C ARG A 276 1.43 -21.23 7.50
N ALA A 277 2.39 -22.05 7.08
CA ALA A 277 2.66 -22.22 5.65
C ALA A 277 1.55 -23.09 5.04
N ALA A 278 1.11 -22.78 3.81
CA ALA A 278 0.17 -23.64 3.10
C ALA A 278 0.79 -25.04 2.91
N GLY A 279 0.01 -26.09 3.17
CA GLY A 279 0.48 -27.48 3.22
C GLY A 279 1.04 -27.94 4.57
N ALA A 280 1.07 -27.09 5.61
CA ALA A 280 1.47 -27.47 6.98
C ALA A 280 0.30 -27.99 7.83
N GLY A 281 -0.35 -29.04 7.33
CA GLY A 281 -1.43 -29.80 8.01
C GLY A 281 -2.74 -29.03 8.15
N ASP A 282 -3.61 -29.16 7.14
CA ASP A 282 -5.06 -28.90 7.26
C ASP A 282 -5.77 -30.20 7.67
N ASP A 283 -5.48 -30.65 8.90
CA ASP A 283 -6.21 -31.68 9.64
C ASP A 283 -6.47 -31.10 11.04
N ASP A 284 -7.55 -30.32 11.17
CA ASP A 284 -8.36 -30.03 12.37
C ASP A 284 -9.15 -28.71 12.18
N GLU A 285 -10.47 -28.81 12.07
CA GLU A 285 -11.56 -27.81 12.31
C GLU A 285 -11.35 -26.30 11.95
N ALA A 286 -12.21 -25.63 11.17
CA ALA A 286 -13.49 -26.02 10.57
C ALA A 286 -14.01 -25.03 9.51
N GLY A 287 -14.79 -25.52 8.54
CA GLY A 287 -16.09 -24.90 8.26
C GLY A 287 -16.25 -23.82 7.18
N ILE A 288 -15.46 -23.80 6.09
CA ILE A 288 -15.86 -23.11 4.85
C ILE A 288 -15.58 -24.02 3.64
N PRO A 289 -16.56 -24.30 2.76
CA PRO A 289 -16.30 -25.01 1.51
C PRO A 289 -15.44 -24.14 0.56
N GLN A 290 -14.30 -24.66 0.14
CA GLN A 290 -13.62 -24.21 -1.07
C GLN A 290 -13.74 -25.31 -2.13
N GLU A 291 -13.99 -24.90 -3.37
CA GLU A 291 -14.08 -25.82 -4.51
C GLU A 291 -12.71 -26.47 -4.76
N PRO A 292 -12.65 -27.75 -5.18
CA PRO A 292 -11.39 -28.47 -5.32
C PRO A 292 -10.57 -27.89 -6.47
N VAL A 293 -9.40 -27.33 -6.14
CA VAL A 293 -8.37 -27.03 -7.15
C VAL A 293 -7.85 -28.36 -7.68
N GLU A 294 -7.96 -28.57 -9.00
CA GLU A 294 -7.57 -29.84 -9.63
C GLU A 294 -6.10 -30.18 -9.34
N ALA A 295 -5.88 -31.31 -8.66
CA ALA A 295 -4.55 -31.80 -8.38
C ALA A 295 -3.89 -32.35 -9.65
N ALA A 296 -2.81 -31.70 -10.10
CA ALA A 296 -1.96 -32.26 -11.14
C ALA A 296 -1.35 -33.61 -10.67
N PRO A 297 -1.20 -34.62 -11.55
CA PRO A 297 -0.71 -35.95 -11.14
C PRO A 297 0.68 -35.90 -10.48
N ALA A 298 0.81 -36.59 -9.36
CA ALA A 298 2.03 -36.65 -8.57
C ALA A 298 2.96 -37.78 -9.04
N ASP A 299 3.57 -37.62 -10.22
CA ASP A 299 4.67 -38.46 -10.71
C ASP A 299 5.86 -37.59 -11.14
N GLY A 300 6.88 -37.50 -10.29
CA GLY A 300 8.08 -36.72 -10.54
C GLY A 300 9.10 -36.81 -9.40
N GLU A 301 10.36 -37.05 -9.72
CA GLU A 301 11.42 -37.33 -8.74
C GLU A 301 11.68 -36.18 -7.75
N PHE A 302 12.07 -36.54 -6.52
CA PHE A 302 12.43 -35.62 -5.45
C PHE A 302 13.59 -34.71 -5.88
N THR A 303 13.25 -33.52 -6.38
CA THR A 303 14.22 -32.52 -6.81
C THR A 303 14.54 -31.58 -5.63
N PRO A 304 15.76 -31.57 -5.08
CA PRO A 304 16.09 -30.88 -3.82
C PRO A 304 16.15 -29.33 -3.90
N GLY A 305 15.47 -28.72 -4.88
CA GLY A 305 15.37 -27.26 -5.04
C GLY A 305 14.08 -26.64 -4.48
N TYR A 306 12.94 -27.34 -4.59
CA TYR A 306 11.60 -26.74 -4.35
C TYR A 306 11.40 -26.30 -2.89
N ALA A 307 11.75 -27.16 -1.93
CA ALA A 307 11.65 -26.85 -0.50
C ALA A 307 12.45 -25.59 -0.12
N SER A 308 13.66 -25.41 -0.68
CA SER A 308 14.50 -24.23 -0.40
C SER A 308 13.91 -22.91 -0.91
N THR A 309 13.15 -22.96 -2.02
CA THR A 309 12.49 -21.79 -2.60
C THR A 309 11.29 -21.38 -1.76
N ASN A 310 10.49 -22.36 -1.31
CA ASN A 310 9.36 -22.14 -0.42
C ASN A 310 9.80 -21.63 0.95
N ALA A 311 10.86 -22.20 1.55
CA ALA A 311 11.45 -21.72 2.79
C ALA A 311 11.89 -20.25 2.69
N ARG A 312 12.71 -19.87 1.69
CA ARG A 312 13.15 -18.47 1.49
C ARG A 312 11.99 -17.51 1.21
N ALA A 313 10.95 -17.97 0.52
CA ALA A 313 9.74 -17.17 0.30
C ALA A 313 8.98 -16.94 1.62
N ARG A 314 8.87 -17.98 2.45
CA ARG A 314 8.28 -17.91 3.78
C ARG A 314 9.11 -17.01 4.73
N GLY A 315 10.44 -17.05 4.65
CA GLY A 315 11.32 -16.14 5.40
C GLY A 315 11.12 -14.66 5.03
N ARG A 316 11.04 -14.34 3.72
CA ARG A 316 10.68 -12.96 3.29
C ARG A 316 9.27 -12.56 3.76
N PHE A 317 8.31 -13.49 3.77
CA PHE A 317 6.97 -13.22 4.31
C PHE A 317 7.01 -12.90 5.81
N THR A 318 7.66 -13.72 6.63
CA THR A 318 7.70 -13.49 8.10
C THR A 318 8.54 -12.26 8.48
N ARG A 319 9.60 -11.96 7.72
CA ARG A 319 10.37 -10.71 7.80
C ARG A 319 9.46 -9.48 7.66
N ASN A 320 8.68 -9.45 6.58
CA ASN A 320 7.77 -8.34 6.29
C ASN A 320 6.63 -8.28 7.32
N PHE A 321 6.09 -9.44 7.72
CA PHE A 321 4.97 -9.57 8.65
C PHE A 321 5.22 -8.86 9.97
N VAL A 322 6.39 -9.04 10.60
CA VAL A 322 6.65 -8.46 11.94
C VAL A 322 6.72 -6.93 11.91
N VAL A 323 7.16 -6.32 10.81
CA VAL A 323 7.18 -4.86 10.63
C VAL A 323 5.81 -4.35 10.18
N GLN A 324 5.28 -4.88 9.07
CA GLN A 324 4.04 -4.40 8.45
C GLN A 324 2.81 -4.62 9.33
N GLY A 325 2.77 -5.73 10.07
CA GLY A 325 1.69 -6.00 11.00
C GLY A 325 1.80 -5.20 12.29
N SER A 326 3.02 -4.92 12.79
CA SER A 326 3.19 -3.99 13.93
C SER A 326 2.82 -2.54 13.56
N ALA A 327 3.00 -2.15 12.29
CA ALA A 327 2.53 -0.86 11.76
C ALA A 327 1.01 -0.82 11.58
N ALA A 328 0.40 -1.91 11.08
CA ALA A 328 -1.06 -2.03 11.04
C ALA A 328 -1.67 -1.96 12.46
N ASP A 329 -1.11 -2.71 13.41
CA ASP A 329 -1.51 -2.75 14.82
C ASP A 329 -1.40 -1.36 15.49
N TRP A 330 -0.36 -0.55 15.16
CA TRP A 330 -0.26 0.85 15.60
C TRP A 330 -1.34 1.74 14.97
N ALA A 331 -1.64 1.56 13.68
CA ALA A 331 -2.66 2.35 12.99
C ALA A 331 -4.08 2.12 13.56
N LEU A 332 -4.36 0.91 14.07
CA LEU A 332 -5.61 0.64 14.82
C LEU A 332 -5.72 1.56 16.05
N LEU A 333 -4.64 1.72 16.80
CA LEU A 333 -4.58 2.56 17.99
C LEU A 333 -4.65 4.05 17.64
N MET A 334 -4.02 4.46 16.54
CA MET A 334 -4.07 5.84 16.04
C MET A 334 -5.50 6.25 15.69
N LEU A 335 -6.25 5.42 14.96
CA LEU A 335 -7.64 5.73 14.60
C LEU A 335 -8.59 5.65 15.80
N ALA A 336 -8.37 4.74 16.74
CA ALA A 336 -9.13 4.70 17.99
C ALA A 336 -8.93 5.99 18.82
N ALA A 337 -7.68 6.46 18.92
CA ALA A 337 -7.35 7.73 19.58
C ALA A 337 -7.90 8.96 18.83
N LEU A 338 -7.82 8.98 17.48
CA LEU A 338 -8.34 10.06 16.65
C LEU A 338 -9.87 10.16 16.74
N ARG A 339 -10.57 9.03 16.69
CA ARG A 339 -12.03 8.95 16.91
C ARG A 339 -12.41 9.48 18.29
N GLN A 340 -11.62 9.21 19.33
CA GLN A 340 -11.85 9.76 20.66
C GLN A 340 -11.61 11.27 20.71
N ALA A 341 -10.53 11.76 20.09
CA ALA A 341 -10.17 13.18 20.09
C ALA A 341 -11.16 14.05 19.28
N THR A 342 -11.78 13.50 18.24
CA THR A 342 -12.79 14.19 17.40
C THR A 342 -14.24 13.98 17.89
N ALA A 343 -14.47 13.22 18.97
CA ALA A 343 -15.82 12.80 19.40
C ALA A 343 -16.78 13.94 19.81
N GLY A 344 -16.27 15.15 20.05
CA GLY A 344 -17.06 16.36 20.33
C GLY A 344 -17.11 17.37 19.18
N MET A 345 -16.55 17.03 18.01
CA MET A 345 -16.47 17.87 16.81
C MET A 345 -17.57 17.48 15.81
N ARG A 346 -17.77 18.27 14.74
CA ARG A 346 -18.59 17.88 13.57
C ARG A 346 -17.76 17.13 12.52
N ALA A 347 -16.44 17.14 12.66
CA ALA A 347 -15.49 16.32 11.93
C ALA A 347 -15.87 14.82 11.86
N GLU A 348 -16.02 14.28 10.65
CA GLU A 348 -16.17 12.86 10.39
C GLU A 348 -14.86 12.28 9.82
N LEU A 349 -14.40 11.14 10.35
CA LEU A 349 -13.43 10.31 9.65
C LEU A 349 -14.14 9.75 8.41
N VAL A 350 -13.55 9.87 7.21
CA VAL A 350 -14.22 9.52 5.94
C VAL A 350 -13.43 8.57 5.06
N PHE A 351 -12.11 8.49 5.23
CA PHE A 351 -11.26 7.58 4.46
C PHE A 351 -9.99 7.21 5.24
N PHE A 352 -9.55 5.96 5.07
CA PHE A 352 -8.25 5.48 5.51
C PHE A 352 -7.65 4.52 4.48
N GLN A 353 -6.34 4.61 4.28
CA GLN A 353 -5.52 3.70 3.48
C GLN A 353 -4.12 3.54 4.10
N HIS A 354 -3.96 2.50 4.92
CA HIS A 354 -2.70 2.03 5.53
C HIS A 354 -1.98 3.01 6.49
N ASP A 355 -1.47 4.11 5.95
CA ASP A 355 -0.75 5.19 6.60
C ASP A 355 -1.35 6.58 6.28
N GLU A 356 -2.25 6.69 5.30
CA GLU A 356 -3.04 7.89 5.01
C GLU A 356 -4.43 7.83 5.69
N VAL A 357 -4.87 8.93 6.30
CA VAL A 357 -6.22 9.15 6.86
C VAL A 357 -6.76 10.49 6.37
N ILE A 358 -8.06 10.55 6.08
CA ILE A 358 -8.77 11.78 5.73
C ILE A 358 -9.93 11.99 6.68
N VAL A 359 -9.95 13.16 7.31
CA VAL A 359 -11.08 13.67 8.09
C VAL A 359 -11.76 14.78 7.28
N HIS A 360 -13.08 14.73 7.15
CA HIS A 360 -13.89 15.78 6.55
C HIS A 360 -14.53 16.58 7.68
N CYS A 361 -14.24 17.88 7.76
CA CYS A 361 -14.70 18.73 8.86
C CYS A 361 -15.07 20.14 8.37
N PRO A 362 -15.85 20.91 9.14
CA PRO A 362 -16.02 22.35 8.91
C PRO A 362 -14.67 23.09 8.85
N ALA A 363 -14.60 24.16 8.07
CA ALA A 363 -13.34 24.89 7.87
C ALA A 363 -12.76 25.48 9.17
N GLU A 364 -13.61 25.82 10.15
CA GLU A 364 -13.19 26.29 11.46
C GLU A 364 -12.62 25.19 12.37
N GLU A 365 -13.05 23.94 12.22
CA GLU A 365 -12.56 22.79 13.01
C GLU A 365 -11.24 22.23 12.48
N ALA A 366 -10.84 22.57 11.24
CA ALA A 366 -9.73 21.94 10.53
C ALA A 366 -8.36 22.07 11.23
N ARG A 367 -8.14 23.14 12.01
CA ARG A 367 -6.92 23.29 12.83
C ARG A 367 -6.88 22.27 13.97
N ASP A 368 -7.99 22.11 14.67
CA ASP A 368 -8.07 21.27 15.86
C ASP A 368 -8.10 19.79 15.49
N VAL A 369 -8.71 19.45 14.34
CA VAL A 369 -8.60 18.13 13.70
C VAL A 369 -7.13 17.79 13.35
N ALA A 370 -6.37 18.74 12.79
CA ALA A 370 -4.96 18.50 12.49
C ALA A 370 -4.10 18.28 13.76
N GLU A 371 -4.47 18.89 14.90
CA GLU A 371 -3.82 18.64 16.20
C GLU A 371 -4.29 17.34 16.86
N ALA A 372 -5.56 16.96 16.68
CA ALA A 372 -6.11 15.68 17.10
C ALA A 372 -5.38 14.52 16.41
N ILE A 373 -5.04 14.64 15.12
CA ILE A 373 -4.25 13.65 14.38
C ILE A 373 -2.84 13.50 14.95
N ARG A 374 -2.12 14.62 15.20
CA ARG A 374 -0.79 14.59 15.83
C ARG A 374 -0.83 13.94 17.21
N SER A 375 -1.76 14.39 18.06
CA SER A 375 -1.99 13.87 19.41
C SER A 375 -2.33 12.37 19.42
N ALA A 376 -3.16 11.92 18.47
CA ALA A 376 -3.53 10.52 18.30
C ALA A 376 -2.34 9.65 17.85
N GLY A 377 -1.50 10.14 16.95
CA GLY A 377 -0.27 9.46 16.52
C GLY A 377 0.72 9.24 17.66
N GLU A 378 0.97 10.28 18.47
CA GLU A 378 1.82 10.16 19.66
C GLU A 378 1.20 9.24 20.72
N LEU A 379 -0.10 9.35 20.98
CA LEU A 379 -0.80 8.51 21.94
C LEU A 379 -0.77 7.04 21.52
N ALA A 380 -0.97 6.75 20.23
CA ALA A 380 -0.80 5.41 19.68
C ALA A 380 0.64 4.90 19.80
N GLY A 381 1.64 5.78 19.61
CA GLY A 381 3.04 5.48 19.88
C GLY A 381 3.29 5.06 21.32
N ARG A 382 2.80 5.86 22.29
CA ARG A 382 2.91 5.58 23.74
C ARG A 382 2.12 4.34 24.17
N ILE A 383 0.92 4.10 23.63
CA ILE A 383 0.11 2.91 23.95
C ILE A 383 0.72 1.64 23.36
N ALA A 384 1.23 1.68 22.12
CA ALA A 384 1.85 0.53 21.48
C ALA A 384 3.23 0.21 22.11
N PHE A 385 4.08 1.22 22.26
CA PHE A 385 5.51 1.04 22.55
C PHE A 385 5.94 1.58 23.92
N GLY A 386 5.05 2.14 24.73
CA GLY A 386 5.43 2.82 25.98
C GLY A 386 6.34 4.01 25.70
N GLU A 387 7.18 4.37 26.68
CA GLU A 387 8.17 5.41 26.50
C GLU A 387 9.21 5.04 25.43
N THR A 388 9.42 5.96 24.49
CA THR A 388 10.34 5.82 23.36
C THR A 388 10.67 7.21 22.77
N PRO A 389 11.92 7.48 22.38
CA PRO A 389 12.26 8.69 21.63
C PRO A 389 11.75 8.66 20.18
N VAL A 390 11.29 7.52 19.66
CA VAL A 390 10.79 7.38 18.28
C VAL A 390 9.56 8.25 18.09
N ARG A 391 9.65 9.25 17.19
CA ARG A 391 8.53 10.10 16.81
C ARG A 391 7.72 9.46 15.68
N PHE A 392 6.41 9.71 15.66
CA PHE A 392 5.48 9.30 14.60
C PHE A 392 4.79 10.53 13.97
N PRO A 393 5.53 11.36 13.20
CA PRO A 393 4.99 12.56 12.58
C PRO A 393 4.07 12.26 11.39
N PHE A 394 3.29 13.27 11.01
CA PHE A 394 2.41 13.25 9.85
C PHE A 394 2.65 14.47 8.96
N THR A 395 2.75 14.23 7.65
CA THR A 395 2.52 15.27 6.64
C THR A 395 1.01 15.52 6.57
N ILE A 396 0.56 16.71 6.98
CA ILE A 396 -0.87 17.10 6.99
C ILE A 396 -1.13 18.27 6.03
N ALA A 397 -2.15 18.13 5.17
CA ALA A 397 -2.66 19.17 4.30
C ALA A 397 -4.16 19.42 4.59
N VAL A 398 -4.57 20.70 4.57
CA VAL A 398 -5.97 21.12 4.75
C VAL A 398 -6.45 21.72 3.42
N VAL A 399 -7.36 21.04 2.73
CA VAL A 399 -7.70 21.33 1.33
C VAL A 399 -9.20 21.27 1.03
N GLU A 400 -9.61 21.90 -0.07
CA GLU A 400 -10.96 21.73 -0.62
C GLU A 400 -11.07 20.49 -1.52
N ARG A 401 -9.98 20.11 -2.20
CA ARG A 401 -9.92 18.91 -3.07
C ARG A 401 -8.71 18.07 -2.73
N TYR A 402 -8.87 16.76 -2.71
CA TYR A 402 -7.81 15.81 -2.39
C TYR A 402 -6.68 15.76 -3.45
N SER A 403 -6.94 16.25 -4.67
CA SER A 403 -5.89 16.51 -5.68
C SER A 403 -4.85 17.54 -5.24
N ASP A 404 -5.22 18.40 -4.30
CA ASP A 404 -4.48 19.61 -3.94
C ASP A 404 -3.63 19.38 -2.67
N ALA A 405 -3.72 18.19 -2.05
CA ALA A 405 -3.02 17.82 -0.81
C ALA A 405 -1.56 17.37 -1.01
N LYS A 406 -1.26 16.68 -2.12
CA LYS A 406 0.06 16.16 -2.51
C LYS A 406 0.17 16.02 -4.02
#